data_AF-A0A1B8XWA8-F1
#
_entry.id   AF-A0A1B8XWA8-F1
#
_cell.length_a   1.000
_cell.length_b   1.000
_cell.length_c   1.000
_cell.angle_alpha   90.00
_cell.angle_beta   90.00
_cell.angle_gamma   90.00
#
_symmetry.space_group_name_H-M   'P 1'
#
loop_
_entity.id
_entity.type
_entity.pdbx_description
1 polymer ?
#
loop_
_entity_poly.entity_id
_entity_poly.type
_entity_poly.pdbx_seq_one_letter_code
_entity_poly.pdbx_strand_id
1 'polypeptide(L)'
;VNRVIAGYLCNLEKPRTFTERENSFTTKVFTFQFVTHFSSLFYVAFFLGRINGYPGNYVRIAGQWRLEECHPSGCITDLFIQMCVIMVLKQTLSNCVEYLSPYFSYKWRLMKDRRCRVHGEDGSEDSAAECWRTNYRLGAVHVFSLFDEFLEMVIQYSFTTIFVAAFPLAPVLAFLNNVLEIRLDAIKMTRLQRRFVPRKANDIGIWLQVLEAVGVLAVITNGLVIAVTSDFIPRLIYLYVYGPCANGNTEGINCLSGYVDSSLSVFYTKDFEDLTQVSRSLYTNVTECRYRDYRSAADYSFSTQFWHIFAARLGFLIVFEHVAVCIKFVAAWFVPDIPQRVENYNLDMKKQHLLEELRYKAHTCVTYTPNMSYSSPH
;
A
#
# COMPACT_ATOMS: atom_id res chain seq x y z
N VAL A 1 -13.27 15.35 -1.83
CA VAL A 1 -14.50 14.66 -2.26
C VAL A 1 -14.71 13.34 -1.53
N ASN A 2 -13.80 12.36 -1.67
CA ASN A 2 -13.93 11.02 -1.04
C ASN A 2 -14.24 11.05 0.46
N ARG A 3 -13.58 11.94 1.23
CA ARG A 3 -13.84 12.13 2.67
C ARG A 3 -15.27 12.58 2.99
N VAL A 4 -15.82 13.48 2.16
CA VAL A 4 -17.19 14.00 2.34
C VAL A 4 -18.20 12.89 2.08
N ILE A 5 -17.99 12.12 1.01
CA ILE A 5 -18.83 10.97 0.67
C ILE A 5 -18.77 9.91 1.77
N ALA A 6 -17.57 9.56 2.24
CA ALA A 6 -17.41 8.61 3.34
C ALA A 6 -18.11 9.10 4.62
N GLY A 7 -17.99 10.38 4.97
CA GLY A 7 -18.69 10.97 6.10
C GLY A 7 -20.21 10.91 5.96
N TYR A 8 -20.73 11.18 4.75
CA TYR A 8 -22.15 11.04 4.43
C TYR A 8 -22.64 9.59 4.59
N LEU A 9 -21.92 8.62 4.04
CA LEU A 9 -22.23 7.20 4.18
C LEU A 9 -22.24 6.74 5.65
N CYS A 10 -21.23 7.16 6.44
CA CYS A 10 -21.20 6.84 7.86
C CYS A 10 -22.36 7.46 8.65
N ASN A 11 -22.83 8.66 8.25
CA ASN A 11 -24.01 9.28 8.87
C ASN A 11 -25.30 8.51 8.55
N LEU A 12 -25.40 7.90 7.36
CA LEU A 12 -26.53 7.04 7.00
C LEU A 12 -26.56 5.74 7.82
N GLU A 13 -25.39 5.15 8.10
CA GLU A 13 -25.28 3.90 8.86
C GLU A 13 -25.66 4.03 10.34
N LYS A 14 -25.65 5.26 10.89
CA LYS A 14 -25.98 5.56 12.31
C LYS A 14 -25.32 4.58 13.31
N PRO A 15 -23.97 4.48 13.32
CA PRO A 15 -23.25 3.59 14.23
C PRO A 15 -23.55 3.91 15.70
N ARG A 16 -23.61 2.86 16.53
CA ARG A 16 -24.01 2.99 17.95
C ARG A 16 -22.91 3.60 18.81
N THR A 17 -21.66 3.30 18.50
CA THR A 17 -20.50 3.75 19.27
C THR A 17 -19.56 4.62 18.45
N PHE A 18 -18.77 5.43 19.13
CA PHE A 18 -17.75 6.25 18.49
C PHE A 18 -16.69 5.39 17.78
N THR A 19 -16.26 4.29 18.41
CA THR A 19 -15.28 3.36 17.84
C THR A 19 -15.79 2.69 16.57
N GLU A 20 -17.04 2.22 16.57
CA GLU A 20 -17.65 1.63 15.38
C GLU A 20 -17.75 2.64 14.23
N ARG A 21 -18.10 3.88 14.55
CA ARG A 21 -18.11 4.98 13.57
C ARG A 21 -16.73 5.21 12.98
N GLU A 22 -15.70 5.25 13.81
CA GLU A 22 -14.31 5.47 13.40
C GLU A 22 -13.81 4.31 12.52
N ASN A 23 -14.11 3.07 12.89
CA ASN A 23 -13.75 1.89 12.09
C ASN A 23 -14.43 1.89 10.72
N SER A 24 -15.75 2.11 10.68
CA SER A 24 -16.50 2.18 9.42
C SER A 24 -16.01 3.31 8.51
N PHE A 25 -15.75 4.49 9.10
CA PHE A 25 -15.20 5.64 8.38
C PHE A 25 -13.81 5.34 7.82
N THR A 26 -12.95 4.71 8.62
CA THR A 26 -11.59 4.34 8.24
C THR A 26 -11.57 3.40 7.05
N THR A 27 -12.34 2.31 7.11
CA THR A 27 -12.43 1.34 6.02
C THR A 27 -12.93 1.99 4.73
N LYS A 28 -13.94 2.86 4.79
CA LYS A 28 -14.48 3.54 3.60
C LYS A 28 -13.48 4.51 2.98
N VAL A 29 -12.88 5.37 3.80
CA VAL A 29 -11.90 6.35 3.30
C VAL A 29 -10.68 5.63 2.75
N PHE A 30 -10.18 4.60 3.43
CA PHE A 30 -9.07 3.78 2.95
C PHE A 30 -9.42 3.15 1.59
N THR A 31 -10.57 2.50 1.44
CA THR A 31 -10.98 1.89 0.17
C THR A 31 -11.06 2.92 -0.97
N PHE A 32 -11.64 4.09 -0.73
CA PHE A 32 -11.71 5.13 -1.77
C PHE A 32 -10.33 5.66 -2.15
N GLN A 33 -9.45 5.88 -1.17
CA GLN A 33 -8.09 6.34 -1.42
C GLN A 33 -7.26 5.28 -2.12
N PHE A 34 -7.42 4.02 -1.72
CA PHE A 34 -6.78 2.88 -2.34
C PHE A 34 -7.16 2.79 -3.83
N VAL A 35 -8.45 2.80 -4.16
CA VAL A 35 -8.90 2.79 -5.56
C VAL A 35 -8.39 4.02 -6.33
N THR A 36 -8.42 5.20 -5.72
CA THR A 36 -7.96 6.44 -6.38
C THR A 36 -6.46 6.38 -6.70
N HIS A 37 -5.65 5.88 -5.77
CA HIS A 37 -4.20 5.86 -5.92
C HIS A 37 -3.70 4.68 -6.76
N PHE A 38 -4.32 3.51 -6.64
CA PHE A 38 -3.82 2.30 -7.27
C PHE A 38 -4.51 1.95 -8.59
N SER A 39 -5.68 2.52 -8.91
CA SER A 39 -6.41 2.20 -10.17
C SER A 39 -5.56 2.40 -11.42
N SER A 40 -4.83 3.50 -11.51
CA SER A 40 -3.95 3.79 -12.65
C SER A 40 -2.78 2.81 -12.75
N LEU A 41 -2.21 2.39 -11.61
CA LEU A 41 -1.13 1.40 -11.56
C LEU A 41 -1.63 0.00 -11.94
N PHE A 42 -2.79 -0.40 -11.43
CA PHE A 42 -3.45 -1.66 -11.80
C PHE A 42 -3.77 -1.69 -13.30
N TYR A 43 -4.22 -0.57 -13.87
CA TYR A 43 -4.46 -0.43 -15.31
C TYR A 43 -3.18 -0.64 -16.12
N VAL A 44 -2.11 0.07 -15.79
CA VAL A 44 -0.81 -0.03 -16.49
C VAL A 44 -0.17 -1.41 -16.33
N ALA A 45 -0.29 -2.03 -15.15
CA ALA A 45 0.30 -3.33 -14.87
C ALA A 45 -0.40 -4.48 -15.62
N PHE A 46 -1.74 -4.48 -15.65
CA PHE A 46 -2.51 -5.68 -16.05
C PHE A 46 -3.34 -5.53 -17.31
N PHE A 47 -3.78 -4.32 -17.65
CA PHE A 47 -4.71 -4.09 -18.76
C PHE A 47 -4.03 -3.44 -19.98
N LEU A 48 -3.08 -2.53 -19.74
CA LEU A 48 -2.40 -1.78 -20.79
C LEU A 48 -1.63 -2.71 -21.75
N GLY A 49 -1.84 -2.52 -23.05
CA GLY A 49 -1.16 -3.28 -24.11
C GLY A 49 -1.53 -4.76 -24.22
N ARG A 50 -2.52 -5.26 -23.45
CA ARG A 50 -2.95 -6.68 -23.48
C ARG A 50 -4.28 -6.92 -24.18
N ILE A 51 -5.14 -5.92 -24.25
CA ILE A 51 -6.49 -6.02 -24.84
C ILE A 51 -6.52 -5.45 -26.26
N ASN A 52 -5.38 -5.05 -26.82
CA ASN A 52 -5.35 -4.21 -28.02
C ASN A 52 -5.61 -4.96 -29.34
N GLY A 53 -5.55 -6.29 -29.33
CA GLY A 53 -5.70 -7.10 -30.54
C GLY A 53 -4.39 -7.15 -31.35
N TYR A 54 -4.50 -7.14 -32.67
CA TYR A 54 -3.36 -7.17 -33.60
C TYR A 54 -3.55 -6.11 -34.70
N PRO A 55 -2.51 -5.77 -35.49
CA PRO A 55 -2.56 -4.64 -36.40
C PRO A 55 -3.69 -4.62 -37.45
N GLY A 56 -4.26 -5.77 -37.80
CA GLY A 56 -5.39 -5.88 -38.73
C GLY A 56 -6.76 -5.76 -38.05
N ASN A 57 -6.87 -5.94 -36.73
CA ASN A 57 -8.13 -5.79 -35.99
C ASN A 57 -7.85 -5.34 -34.55
N TYR A 58 -7.87 -4.02 -34.36
CA TYR A 58 -7.71 -3.40 -33.04
C TYR A 58 -9.03 -3.36 -32.28
N VAL A 59 -8.97 -3.60 -30.97
CA VAL A 59 -10.11 -3.33 -30.08
C VAL A 59 -10.27 -1.82 -29.94
N ARG A 60 -11.46 -1.31 -30.28
CA ARG A 60 -11.79 0.12 -30.23
C ARG A 60 -12.84 0.41 -29.16
N ILE A 61 -12.56 1.38 -28.30
CA ILE A 61 -13.54 1.89 -27.34
C ILE A 61 -14.56 2.75 -28.09
N ALA A 62 -15.85 2.45 -27.87
CA ALA A 62 -16.98 3.09 -28.54
C ALA A 62 -16.86 3.08 -30.08
N GLY A 63 -16.14 2.11 -30.65
CA GLY A 63 -15.93 1.96 -32.09
C GLY A 63 -14.97 2.98 -32.72
N GLN A 64 -14.46 3.95 -31.97
CA GLN A 64 -13.69 5.09 -32.51
C GLN A 64 -12.25 5.14 -32.00
N TRP A 65 -12.02 4.88 -30.71
CA TRP A 65 -10.73 5.15 -30.08
C TRP A 65 -9.93 3.87 -29.86
N ARG A 66 -8.71 3.81 -30.40
CA ARG A 66 -7.76 2.71 -30.18
C ARG A 66 -7.22 2.77 -28.75
N LEU A 67 -7.11 1.60 -28.09
CA LEU A 67 -6.47 1.50 -26.77
C LEU A 67 -4.97 1.81 -26.87
N GLU A 68 -4.43 2.35 -25.78
CA GLU A 68 -3.00 2.65 -25.65
C GLU A 68 -2.14 1.39 -25.62
N GLU A 69 -0.99 1.45 -26.30
CA GLU A 69 0.01 0.39 -26.34
C GLU A 69 1.19 0.72 -25.43
N CYS A 70 1.85 -0.31 -24.91
CA CYS A 70 3.05 -0.12 -24.12
C CYS A 70 4.24 0.27 -24.99
N HIS A 71 5.20 0.97 -24.38
CA HIS A 71 6.48 1.26 -25.01
C HIS A 71 7.21 -0.05 -25.42
N PRO A 72 8.06 -0.04 -26.47
CA PRO A 72 8.82 -1.24 -26.89
C PRO A 72 9.68 -1.88 -25.80
N SER A 73 10.07 -1.11 -24.77
CA SER A 73 10.79 -1.60 -23.58
C SER A 73 9.92 -2.43 -22.63
N GLY A 74 8.59 -2.43 -22.81
CA GLY A 74 7.60 -3.13 -22.01
C GLY A 74 6.86 -2.24 -21.01
N CYS A 75 5.69 -2.68 -20.56
CA CYS A 75 4.83 -1.92 -19.64
C CYS A 75 5.42 -1.77 -18.22
N ILE A 76 6.43 -2.59 -17.87
CA ILE A 76 7.07 -2.53 -16.54
C ILE A 76 7.86 -1.23 -16.35
N THR A 77 8.41 -0.65 -17.42
CA THR A 77 9.11 0.65 -17.34
C THR A 77 8.13 1.79 -17.09
N ASP A 78 6.95 1.73 -17.69
CA ASP A 78 5.91 2.74 -17.50
C ASP A 78 5.41 2.70 -16.05
N LEU A 79 5.20 1.49 -15.52
CA LEU A 79 4.87 1.26 -14.11
C LEU A 79 5.96 1.78 -13.16
N PHE A 80 7.24 1.51 -13.47
CA PHE A 80 8.38 2.00 -12.70
C PHE A 80 8.42 3.54 -12.65
N ILE A 81 8.29 4.20 -13.79
CA ILE A 81 8.33 5.66 -13.88
C ILE A 81 7.16 6.27 -13.12
N GLN A 82 5.95 5.75 -13.36
CA GLN A 82 4.76 6.21 -12.66
C GLN A 82 4.89 6.06 -11.15
N MET A 83 5.47 4.95 -10.66
CA MET A 83 5.70 4.74 -9.25
C MET A 83 6.73 5.69 -8.65
N CYS A 84 7.85 5.88 -9.34
CA CYS A 84 8.87 6.83 -8.93
C CYS A 84 8.30 8.25 -8.82
N VAL A 85 7.52 8.69 -9.81
CA VAL A 85 6.89 10.01 -9.81
C VAL A 85 5.87 10.13 -8.70
N ILE A 86 4.94 9.18 -8.54
CA ILE A 86 3.92 9.25 -7.49
C ILE A 86 4.57 9.30 -6.12
N MET A 87 5.54 8.44 -5.83
CA MET A 87 6.10 8.34 -4.49
C MET A 87 7.02 9.52 -4.15
N VAL A 88 7.80 10.04 -5.10
CA VAL A 88 8.63 11.23 -4.85
C VAL A 88 7.77 12.49 -4.78
N LEU A 89 6.88 12.69 -5.76
CA LEU A 89 6.09 13.92 -5.86
C LEU A 89 5.04 14.00 -4.77
N LYS A 90 4.23 12.94 -4.57
CA LYS A 90 3.20 12.94 -3.54
C LYS A 90 3.82 13.20 -2.19
N GLN A 91 4.93 12.53 -1.89
CA GLN A 91 5.55 12.64 -0.58
C GLN A 91 6.19 14.00 -0.34
N THR A 92 6.96 14.52 -1.30
CA THR A 92 7.53 15.86 -1.16
C THR A 92 6.44 16.92 -1.03
N LEU A 93 5.35 16.81 -1.79
CA LEU A 93 4.22 17.73 -1.67
C LEU A 93 3.47 17.56 -0.35
N SER A 94 3.27 16.34 0.13
CA SER A 94 2.58 16.07 1.40
C SER A 94 3.34 16.71 2.54
N ASN A 95 4.63 16.39 2.70
CA ASN A 95 5.49 16.95 3.75
C ASN A 95 5.54 18.49 3.67
N CYS A 96 5.58 19.05 2.45
CA CYS A 96 5.54 20.51 2.25
C CYS A 96 4.23 21.11 2.75
N VAL A 97 3.09 20.57 2.32
CA VAL A 97 1.76 21.06 2.71
C VAL A 97 1.55 20.90 4.20
N GLU A 98 1.96 19.78 4.75
CA GLU A 98 1.79 19.41 6.15
C GLU A 98 2.58 20.33 7.09
N TYR A 99 3.79 20.76 6.71
CA TYR A 99 4.55 21.77 7.46
C TYR A 99 4.05 23.20 7.20
N LEU A 100 3.87 23.58 5.93
CA LEU A 100 3.58 24.97 5.55
C LEU A 100 2.16 25.38 5.94
N SER A 101 1.16 24.51 5.77
CA SER A 101 -0.25 24.80 6.06
C SER A 101 -0.50 25.27 7.50
N PRO A 102 -0.07 24.53 8.54
CA PRO A 102 -0.26 24.99 9.92
C PRO A 102 0.63 26.19 10.27
N TYR A 103 1.84 26.28 9.69
CA TYR A 103 2.72 27.44 9.88
C TYR A 103 2.09 28.73 9.35
N PHE A 104 1.60 28.73 8.11
CA PHE A 104 0.89 29.86 7.52
C PHE A 104 -0.39 30.17 8.29
N SER A 105 -1.17 29.16 8.66
CA SER A 105 -2.39 29.33 9.46
C SER A 105 -2.12 29.96 10.83
N TYR A 106 -0.99 29.63 11.46
CA TYR A 106 -0.54 30.24 12.72
C TYR A 106 -0.14 31.70 12.51
N LYS A 107 0.70 31.99 11.50
CA LYS A 107 1.14 33.36 11.17
C LYS A 107 -0.05 34.25 10.78
N TRP A 108 -1.01 33.71 10.03
CA TRP A 108 -2.22 34.42 9.64
C TRP A 108 -3.07 34.81 10.85
N ARG A 109 -3.29 33.86 11.78
CA ARG A 109 -4.00 34.13 13.04
C ARG A 109 -3.29 35.18 13.90
N LEU A 110 -1.96 35.13 13.96
CA LEU A 110 -1.16 36.13 14.66
C LEU A 110 -1.30 37.52 14.03
N MET A 111 -1.27 37.63 12.70
CA MET A 111 -1.46 38.91 12.01
C MET A 111 -2.87 39.48 12.20
N LYS A 112 -3.91 38.65 12.13
CA LYS A 112 -5.30 39.06 12.36
C LYS A 112 -5.48 39.61 13.79
N ASP A 113 -4.92 38.94 14.77
CA ASP A 113 -5.02 39.32 16.19
C ASP A 113 -4.25 40.61 16.50
N ARG A 114 -3.04 40.79 15.94
CA ARG A 114 -2.31 42.06 16.02
C ARG A 114 -3.12 43.23 15.46
N ARG A 115 -3.84 43.02 14.35
CA ARG A 115 -4.71 44.05 13.77
C ARG A 115 -5.89 44.39 14.70
N CYS A 116 -6.39 43.44 15.49
CA CYS A 116 -7.47 43.68 16.47
C CYS A 116 -6.97 44.32 17.77
N ARG A 117 -5.77 43.97 18.27
CA ARG A 117 -5.18 44.58 19.49
C ARG A 117 -4.88 46.07 19.31
N VAL A 118 -4.50 46.53 18.12
CA VAL A 118 -4.27 47.97 17.82
C VAL A 118 -5.55 48.83 18.01
N HIS A 119 -6.73 48.22 18.16
CA HIS A 119 -8.00 48.92 18.43
C HIS A 119 -8.54 48.75 19.87
N GLY A 120 -7.84 48.04 20.76
CA GLY A 120 -8.27 47.82 22.14
C GLY A 120 -7.32 48.44 23.16
N GLU A 121 -7.84 49.00 24.26
CA GLU A 121 -7.05 49.56 25.36
C GLU A 121 -6.26 48.48 26.10
N ASP A 122 -4.96 48.72 26.29
CA ASP A 122 -4.01 47.81 26.94
C ASP A 122 -4.20 47.81 28.47
N GLY A 123 -4.95 46.83 28.98
CA GLY A 123 -5.00 46.50 30.41
C GLY A 123 -3.85 45.56 30.82
N SER A 124 -3.39 45.67 32.06
CA SER A 124 -2.31 44.84 32.66
C SER A 124 -2.58 43.34 32.48
N GLU A 125 -1.79 42.67 31.65
CA GLU A 125 -2.01 41.27 31.26
C GLU A 125 -1.44 40.27 32.29
N ASP A 126 -2.31 39.42 32.86
CA ASP A 126 -1.92 38.25 33.64
C ASP A 126 -1.15 37.24 32.78
N SER A 127 0.02 36.78 33.27
CA SER A 127 0.87 35.79 32.59
C SER A 127 0.12 34.50 32.19
N ALA A 128 -0.83 34.07 33.02
CA ALA A 128 -1.66 32.90 32.75
C ALA A 128 -2.59 33.12 31.54
N ALA A 129 -3.18 34.32 31.40
CA ALA A 129 -4.09 34.64 30.29
C ALA A 129 -3.35 34.64 28.94
N GLU A 130 -2.10 35.13 28.89
CA GLU A 130 -1.29 35.11 27.67
C GLU A 130 -0.88 33.68 27.27
N CYS A 131 -0.68 32.77 28.23
CA CYS A 131 -0.45 31.34 27.96
C CYS A 131 -1.67 30.68 27.28
N TRP A 132 -2.89 30.93 27.80
CA TRP A 132 -4.12 30.41 27.19
C TRP A 132 -4.37 30.99 25.80
N ARG A 133 -4.14 32.30 25.60
CA ARG A 133 -4.26 32.95 24.29
C ARG A 133 -3.26 32.37 23.30
N THR A 134 -2.01 32.15 23.70
CA THR A 134 -0.98 31.54 22.85
C THR A 134 -1.38 30.13 22.42
N ASN A 135 -1.88 29.30 23.34
CA ASN A 135 -2.39 27.98 23.01
C ASN A 135 -3.62 28.03 22.09
N TYR A 136 -4.53 28.98 22.30
CA TYR A 136 -5.70 29.13 21.44
C TYR A 136 -5.33 29.54 20.00
N ARG A 137 -4.20 30.23 19.78
CA ARG A 137 -3.71 30.57 18.44
C ARG A 137 -3.25 29.34 17.63
N LEU A 138 -2.91 28.22 18.29
CA LEU A 138 -2.46 26.98 17.63
C LEU A 138 -3.59 26.29 16.84
N GLY A 139 -3.23 25.41 15.91
CA GLY A 139 -4.14 24.57 15.14
C GLY A 139 -5.12 23.81 16.02
N ALA A 140 -6.41 23.88 15.67
CA ALA A 140 -7.40 23.04 16.31
C ALA A 140 -7.12 21.58 15.94
N VAL A 141 -7.34 20.71 16.92
CA VAL A 141 -7.12 19.28 16.77
C VAL A 141 -8.47 18.58 16.82
N HIS A 142 -8.68 17.67 15.87
CA HIS A 142 -9.88 16.84 15.79
C HIS A 142 -9.57 15.39 16.14
N VAL A 143 -10.62 14.63 16.46
CA VAL A 143 -10.46 13.19 16.75
C VAL A 143 -9.90 12.43 15.53
N PHE A 144 -10.23 12.89 14.32
CA PHE A 144 -9.72 12.32 13.07
C PHE A 144 -8.35 12.88 12.64
N SER A 145 -7.67 13.69 13.47
CA SER A 145 -6.35 14.21 13.10
C SER A 145 -5.32 13.07 12.98
N LEU A 146 -5.31 12.14 13.94
CA LEU A 146 -4.43 10.98 13.90
C LEU A 146 -4.78 10.01 12.77
N PHE A 147 -6.07 9.93 12.41
CA PHE A 147 -6.54 9.11 11.30
C PHE A 147 -5.87 9.53 9.97
N ASP A 148 -5.75 10.82 9.72
CA ASP A 148 -5.13 11.33 8.49
C ASP A 148 -3.62 10.96 8.44
N GLU A 149 -2.91 11.02 9.57
CA GLU A 149 -1.50 10.57 9.67
C GLU A 149 -1.35 9.07 9.42
N PHE A 150 -2.20 8.23 10.03
CA PHE A 150 -2.18 6.79 9.81
C PHE A 150 -2.52 6.42 8.36
N LEU A 151 -3.49 7.11 7.76
CA LEU A 151 -3.89 6.88 6.37
C LEU A 151 -2.72 7.12 5.41
N GLU A 152 -1.95 8.19 5.61
CA GLU A 152 -0.76 8.48 4.80
C GLU A 152 0.26 7.34 4.90
N MET A 153 0.59 6.93 6.13
CA MET A 153 1.56 5.87 6.39
C MET A 153 1.12 4.50 5.82
N VAL A 154 -0.16 4.16 5.93
CA VAL A 154 -0.69 2.88 5.40
C VAL A 154 -0.75 2.89 3.87
N ILE A 155 -1.04 4.02 3.23
CA ILE A 155 -0.97 4.14 1.77
C ILE A 155 0.49 4.02 1.30
N GLN A 156 1.44 4.63 2.00
CA GLN A 156 2.88 4.47 1.70
C GLN A 156 3.32 3.01 1.84
N TYR A 157 2.93 2.33 2.93
CA TYR A 157 3.15 0.90 3.10
C TYR A 157 2.59 0.07 1.94
N SER A 158 1.37 0.41 1.49
CA SER A 158 0.71 -0.26 0.36
C SER A 158 1.52 -0.10 -0.94
N PHE A 159 2.07 1.08 -1.22
CA PHE A 159 2.95 1.28 -2.38
C PHE A 159 4.24 0.46 -2.29
N THR A 160 4.84 0.39 -1.11
CA THR A 160 6.10 -0.35 -0.92
C THR A 160 5.96 -1.86 -1.00
N THR A 161 4.76 -2.39 -0.72
CA THR A 161 4.54 -3.84 -0.65
C THR A 161 3.89 -4.38 -1.92
N ILE A 162 2.86 -3.72 -2.45
CA ILE A 162 2.05 -4.25 -3.57
C ILE A 162 2.82 -4.27 -4.89
N PHE A 163 3.70 -3.29 -5.13
CA PHE A 163 4.43 -3.10 -6.39
C PHE A 163 5.95 -3.23 -6.25
N VAL A 164 6.43 -3.93 -5.21
CA VAL A 164 7.87 -4.06 -4.94
C VAL A 164 8.62 -4.78 -6.08
N ALA A 165 7.96 -5.73 -6.75
CA ALA A 165 8.53 -6.44 -7.90
C ALA A 165 8.80 -5.53 -9.10
N ALA A 166 8.03 -4.44 -9.25
CA ALA A 166 8.23 -3.45 -10.31
C ALA A 166 9.23 -2.35 -9.90
N PHE A 167 9.24 -1.96 -8.62
CA PHE A 167 10.07 -0.88 -8.11
C PHE A 167 10.82 -1.28 -6.82
N PRO A 168 12.02 -1.89 -6.92
CA PRO A 168 12.75 -2.39 -5.76
C PRO A 168 13.30 -1.29 -4.84
N LEU A 169 13.41 -0.04 -5.32
CA LEU A 169 13.88 1.10 -4.55
C LEU A 169 12.77 1.69 -3.63
N ALA A 170 11.53 1.18 -3.70
CA ALA A 170 10.41 1.68 -2.91
C ALA A 170 10.71 1.74 -1.40
N PRO A 171 11.24 0.68 -0.77
CA PRO A 171 11.45 0.66 0.68
C PRO A 171 12.51 1.68 1.14
N VAL A 172 13.53 1.94 0.31
CA VAL A 172 14.59 2.92 0.65
C VAL A 172 14.04 4.34 0.66
N LEU A 173 13.26 4.71 -0.36
CA LEU A 173 12.63 6.03 -0.42
C LEU A 173 11.58 6.20 0.68
N ALA A 174 10.80 5.16 0.96
CA ALA A 174 9.87 5.15 2.09
C ALA A 174 10.57 5.31 3.44
N PHE A 175 11.73 4.67 3.63
CA PHE A 175 12.54 4.83 4.84
C PHE A 175 13.02 6.28 5.00
N LEU A 176 13.59 6.87 3.95
CA LEU A 176 14.03 8.26 3.97
C LEU A 176 12.88 9.22 4.27
N ASN A 177 11.71 8.96 3.68
CA ASN A 177 10.53 9.72 4.00
C ASN A 177 10.13 9.60 5.48
N ASN A 178 10.01 8.37 6.00
CA ASN A 178 9.61 8.14 7.39
C ASN A 178 10.55 8.84 8.39
N VAL A 179 11.85 8.92 8.09
CA VAL A 179 12.82 9.65 8.93
C VAL A 179 12.51 11.15 8.98
N LEU A 180 12.13 11.75 7.85
CA LEU A 180 11.71 13.16 7.79
C LEU A 180 10.35 13.34 8.46
N GLU A 181 9.40 12.45 8.17
CA GLU A 181 8.03 12.48 8.67
C GLU A 181 7.98 12.50 10.19
N ILE A 182 8.71 11.59 10.86
CA ILE A 182 8.78 11.53 12.33
C ILE A 182 9.20 12.88 12.93
N ARG A 183 10.09 13.63 12.25
CA ARG A 183 10.55 14.95 12.72
C ARG A 183 9.52 16.04 12.43
N LEU A 184 8.91 16.03 11.25
CA LEU A 184 7.88 17.00 10.86
C LEU A 184 6.62 16.86 11.73
N ASP A 185 6.15 15.63 11.94
CA ASP A 185 5.05 15.31 12.84
C ASP A 185 5.32 15.78 14.27
N ALA A 186 6.52 15.49 14.80
CA ALA A 186 6.90 15.93 16.14
C ALA A 186 6.87 17.47 16.25
N ILE A 187 7.34 18.20 15.24
CA ILE A 187 7.30 19.66 15.21
C ILE A 187 5.85 20.16 15.11
N LYS A 188 5.04 19.56 14.25
CA LYS A 188 3.62 19.88 14.06
C LYS A 188 2.84 19.74 15.37
N MET A 189 2.99 18.59 16.04
CA MET A 189 2.27 18.28 17.28
C MET A 189 2.76 19.11 18.48
N THR A 190 4.05 19.46 18.55
CA THR A 190 4.61 20.19 19.70
C THR A 190 4.52 21.71 19.57
N ARG A 191 4.58 22.27 18.36
CA ARG A 191 4.68 23.72 18.14
C ARG A 191 3.52 24.35 17.38
N LEU A 192 2.76 23.58 16.59
CA LEU A 192 1.78 24.15 15.66
C LEU A 192 0.33 23.73 15.96
N GLN A 193 0.13 22.68 16.75
CA GLN A 193 -1.18 22.16 17.15
C GLN A 193 -1.45 22.34 18.64
N ARG A 194 -2.72 22.43 19.00
CA ARG A 194 -3.15 22.38 20.40
C ARG A 194 -2.92 20.99 20.98
N ARG A 195 -2.68 20.90 22.29
CA ARG A 195 -2.48 19.63 22.99
C ARG A 195 -3.71 18.72 22.82
N PHE A 196 -3.45 17.48 22.39
CA PHE A 196 -4.46 16.42 22.35
C PHE A 196 -4.95 16.05 23.76
N VAL A 197 -6.23 15.70 23.87
CA VAL A 197 -6.76 15.05 25.07
C VAL A 197 -6.27 13.61 25.09
N PRO A 198 -5.51 13.18 26.12
CA PRO A 198 -4.96 11.83 26.17
C PRO A 198 -6.10 10.80 26.20
N ARG A 199 -6.02 9.79 25.32
CA ARG A 199 -6.92 8.65 25.27
C ARG A 199 -6.11 7.37 25.38
N LYS A 200 -6.66 6.36 26.05
CA LYS A 200 -6.04 5.04 26.15
C LYS A 200 -6.60 4.15 25.04
N ALA A 201 -5.72 3.48 24.31
CA ALA A 201 -6.04 2.45 23.33
C ALA A 201 -5.08 1.27 23.56
N ASN A 202 -5.56 0.05 23.37
CA ASN A 202 -4.76 -1.17 23.55
C ASN A 202 -4.00 -1.54 22.26
N ASP A 203 -4.50 -1.09 21.11
CA ASP A 203 -3.99 -1.37 19.77
C ASP A 203 -4.11 -0.13 18.86
N ILE A 204 -3.59 -0.24 17.63
CA ILE A 204 -3.81 0.75 16.58
C ILE A 204 -5.23 0.64 15.96
N GLY A 205 -6.05 -0.30 16.42
CA GLY A 205 -7.42 -0.53 15.93
C GLY A 205 -7.50 -1.21 14.56
N ILE A 206 -8.47 -0.76 13.76
CA ILE A 206 -8.82 -1.34 12.44
C ILE A 206 -7.65 -1.37 11.45
N TRP A 207 -6.64 -0.52 11.64
CA TRP A 207 -5.47 -0.47 10.78
C TRP A 207 -4.68 -1.79 10.74
N LEU A 208 -4.71 -2.62 11.79
CA LEU A 208 -4.10 -3.95 11.75
C LEU A 208 -4.74 -4.84 10.67
N GLN A 209 -6.08 -4.85 10.62
CA GLN A 209 -6.82 -5.64 9.63
C GLN A 209 -6.58 -5.09 8.21
N VAL A 210 -6.47 -3.77 8.07
CA VAL A 210 -6.14 -3.13 6.79
C VAL A 210 -4.73 -3.52 6.33
N LEU A 211 -3.73 -3.49 7.21
CA LEU A 211 -2.36 -3.89 6.90
C LEU A 211 -2.26 -5.36 6.53
N GLU A 212 -3.02 -6.23 7.20
CA GLU A 212 -3.09 -7.65 6.84
C GLU A 212 -3.72 -7.86 5.45
N ALA A 213 -4.83 -7.18 5.16
CA ALA A 213 -5.48 -7.26 3.85
C ALA A 213 -4.55 -6.76 2.73
N VAL A 214 -3.83 -5.66 2.96
CA VAL A 214 -2.80 -5.15 2.04
C VAL A 214 -1.67 -6.17 1.86
N GLY A 215 -1.25 -6.85 2.93
CA GLY A 215 -0.22 -7.89 2.87
C GLY A 215 -0.63 -9.08 2.00
N VAL A 216 -1.87 -9.55 2.11
CA VAL A 216 -2.41 -10.61 1.23
C VAL A 216 -2.49 -10.13 -0.22
N LEU A 217 -3.00 -8.91 -0.44
CA LEU A 217 -3.07 -8.32 -1.78
C LEU A 217 -1.69 -8.14 -2.42
N ALA A 218 -0.66 -7.83 -1.61
CA ALA A 218 0.70 -7.65 -2.08
C ALA A 218 1.28 -8.96 -2.64
N VAL A 219 1.03 -10.11 -2.01
CA VAL A 219 1.49 -11.41 -2.54
C VAL A 219 0.88 -11.68 -3.91
N ILE A 220 -0.44 -11.54 -4.03
CA ILE A 220 -1.18 -11.77 -5.28
C ILE A 220 -0.70 -10.81 -6.38
N THR A 221 -0.60 -9.51 -6.06
CA THR A 221 -0.24 -8.48 -7.04
C THR A 221 1.20 -8.64 -7.52
N ASN A 222 2.17 -8.90 -6.64
CA ASN A 222 3.54 -9.13 -7.08
C ASN A 222 3.68 -10.40 -7.93
N GLY A 223 2.97 -11.47 -7.58
CA GLY A 223 2.91 -12.68 -8.40
C GLY A 223 2.39 -12.37 -9.81
N LEU A 224 1.30 -11.62 -9.91
CA LEU A 224 0.74 -11.16 -11.19
C LEU A 224 1.70 -10.23 -11.94
N VAL A 225 2.37 -9.28 -11.28
CA VAL A 225 3.34 -8.36 -11.93
C VAL A 225 4.49 -9.16 -12.55
N ILE A 226 5.03 -10.15 -11.83
CA ILE A 226 6.11 -11.00 -12.35
C ILE A 226 5.60 -11.89 -13.49
N ALA A 227 4.44 -12.51 -13.35
CA ALA A 227 3.91 -13.42 -14.36
C ALA A 227 3.48 -12.71 -15.65
N VAL A 228 2.71 -11.62 -15.49
CA VAL A 228 2.00 -10.96 -16.59
C VAL A 228 2.82 -9.82 -17.16
N THR A 229 3.21 -8.87 -16.31
CA THR A 229 3.82 -7.59 -16.74
C THR A 229 5.30 -7.75 -17.08
N SER A 230 6.03 -8.61 -16.37
CA SER A 230 7.45 -8.83 -16.60
C SER A 230 7.74 -9.78 -17.77
N ASP A 231 8.94 -9.62 -18.35
CA ASP A 231 9.47 -10.51 -19.40
C ASP A 231 10.18 -11.75 -18.84
N PHE A 232 10.05 -12.02 -17.54
CA PHE A 232 10.74 -13.14 -16.90
C PHE A 232 10.27 -14.49 -17.45
N ILE A 233 8.96 -14.74 -17.46
CA ILE A 233 8.39 -16.04 -17.88
C ILE A 233 8.64 -16.33 -19.37
N PRO A 234 8.40 -15.40 -20.32
CA PRO A 234 8.66 -15.67 -21.73
C PRO A 234 10.16 -15.91 -22.02
N ARG A 235 11.07 -15.21 -21.35
CA ARG A 235 12.52 -15.45 -21.47
C ARG A 235 12.92 -16.82 -20.95
N LEU A 236 12.31 -17.25 -19.84
CA LEU A 236 12.57 -18.58 -19.26
C LEU A 236 12.12 -19.69 -20.21
N ILE A 237 10.95 -19.57 -20.82
CA ILE A 237 10.42 -20.56 -21.76
C ILE A 237 11.24 -20.58 -23.04
N TYR A 238 11.63 -19.41 -23.54
CA TYR A 238 12.55 -19.33 -24.67
C TYR A 238 13.83 -20.08 -24.35
N LEU A 239 14.45 -19.84 -23.19
CA LEU A 239 15.69 -20.48 -22.78
C LEU A 239 15.62 -22.02 -22.81
N TYR A 240 14.54 -22.60 -22.28
CA TYR A 240 14.42 -24.06 -22.10
C TYR A 240 13.74 -24.80 -23.27
N VAL A 241 12.91 -24.14 -24.07
CA VAL A 241 12.07 -24.82 -25.09
C VAL A 241 12.44 -24.42 -26.52
N TYR A 242 12.75 -23.14 -26.77
CA TYR A 242 12.89 -22.62 -28.15
C TYR A 242 14.29 -22.10 -28.49
N GLY A 243 15.10 -21.81 -27.48
CA GLY A 243 16.40 -21.19 -27.63
C GLY A 243 17.46 -22.18 -28.10
N PRO A 244 18.63 -21.68 -28.53
CA PRO A 244 19.73 -22.52 -29.03
C PRO A 244 20.21 -23.55 -27.99
N CYS A 245 20.08 -23.24 -26.70
CA CYS A 245 20.47 -24.13 -25.60
C CYS A 245 19.44 -25.22 -25.28
N ALA A 246 18.23 -25.18 -25.84
CA ALA A 246 17.22 -26.21 -25.62
C ALA A 246 17.67 -27.59 -26.15
N ASN A 247 18.49 -27.60 -27.22
CA ASN A 247 18.99 -28.81 -27.86
C ASN A 247 20.39 -29.25 -27.36
N GLY A 248 20.93 -28.62 -26.31
CA GLY A 248 22.19 -29.05 -25.66
C GLY A 248 23.50 -28.49 -26.25
N ASN A 249 23.47 -27.77 -27.37
CA ASN A 249 24.67 -27.14 -27.96
C ASN A 249 25.04 -25.87 -27.16
N THR A 250 25.96 -26.00 -26.21
CA THR A 250 26.29 -24.97 -25.20
C THR A 250 27.69 -24.38 -25.33
N GLU A 251 28.44 -24.69 -26.40
CA GLU A 251 29.78 -24.15 -26.59
C GLU A 251 29.73 -22.68 -27.05
N GLY A 252 29.94 -21.74 -26.13
CA GLY A 252 30.23 -20.34 -26.42
C GLY A 252 29.07 -19.44 -26.86
N ILE A 253 27.83 -19.96 -26.92
CA ILE A 253 26.65 -19.21 -27.37
C ILE A 253 25.83 -18.72 -26.17
N ASN A 254 25.51 -17.43 -26.17
CA ASN A 254 24.54 -16.87 -25.21
C ASN A 254 23.15 -17.46 -25.49
N CYS A 255 22.59 -18.22 -24.55
CA CYS A 255 21.32 -18.92 -24.74
C CYS A 255 20.09 -18.03 -25.05
N LEU A 256 20.19 -16.71 -24.85
CA LEU A 256 19.17 -15.72 -25.17
C LEU A 256 19.38 -15.04 -26.55
N SER A 257 20.38 -15.47 -27.32
CA SER A 257 20.60 -14.96 -28.68
C SER A 257 19.40 -15.29 -29.57
N GLY A 258 18.85 -14.28 -30.25
CA GLY A 258 17.65 -14.45 -31.08
C GLY A 258 16.31 -14.33 -30.34
N TYR A 259 16.31 -14.06 -29.02
CA TYR A 259 15.06 -13.88 -28.25
C TYR A 259 14.16 -12.78 -28.84
N VAL A 260 14.72 -11.61 -29.15
CA VAL A 260 13.93 -10.48 -29.68
C VAL A 260 13.29 -10.86 -31.01
N ASP A 261 14.03 -11.52 -31.89
CA ASP A 261 13.54 -11.99 -33.20
C ASP A 261 12.38 -12.99 -33.04
N SER A 262 12.52 -13.94 -32.10
CA SER A 262 11.47 -14.92 -31.79
C SER A 262 10.23 -14.34 -31.08
N SER A 263 10.41 -13.23 -30.36
CA SER A 263 9.33 -12.60 -29.58
C SER A 263 8.43 -11.68 -30.42
N LEU A 264 8.81 -11.41 -31.66
CA LEU A 264 8.10 -10.53 -32.56
C LEU A 264 7.36 -11.36 -33.61
N SER A 265 6.06 -11.13 -33.75
CA SER A 265 5.25 -11.68 -34.82
C SER A 265 5.29 -10.77 -36.05
N VAL A 266 5.25 -11.39 -37.23
CA VAL A 266 5.23 -10.69 -38.53
C VAL A 266 3.79 -10.36 -38.90
N PHE A 267 3.58 -9.15 -39.42
CA PHE A 267 2.32 -8.68 -40.01
C PHE A 267 2.58 -8.12 -41.39
N TYR A 268 1.79 -8.52 -42.38
CA TYR A 268 1.92 -8.00 -43.74
C TYR A 268 1.08 -6.73 -43.91
N THR A 269 1.67 -5.68 -44.48
CA THR A 269 1.00 -4.37 -44.63
C THR A 269 -0.19 -4.39 -45.58
N LYS A 270 -0.32 -5.44 -46.41
CA LYS A 270 -1.48 -5.68 -47.27
C LYS A 270 -2.77 -5.99 -46.49
N ASP A 271 -2.66 -6.49 -45.26
CA ASP A 271 -3.79 -6.98 -44.46
C ASP A 271 -4.31 -5.90 -43.48
N PHE A 272 -3.90 -4.64 -43.66
CA PHE A 272 -4.45 -3.51 -42.88
C PHE A 272 -5.89 -3.21 -43.25
N GLU A 273 -6.70 -2.90 -42.24
CA GLU A 273 -8.05 -2.37 -42.42
C GLU A 273 -7.97 -0.96 -43.03
N ASP A 274 -8.80 -0.64 -44.05
CA ASP A 274 -8.75 0.63 -44.80
C ASP A 274 -8.78 1.89 -43.90
N LEU A 275 -9.47 1.83 -42.76
CA LEU A 275 -9.57 2.90 -41.77
C LEU A 275 -8.31 3.11 -40.93
N THR A 276 -7.35 2.19 -40.99
CA THR A 276 -6.12 2.17 -40.16
C THR A 276 -4.85 2.36 -40.97
N GLN A 277 -4.97 2.57 -42.30
CA GLN A 277 -3.81 2.84 -43.13
C GLN A 277 -3.06 4.08 -42.63
N VAL A 278 -1.77 3.87 -42.38
CA VAL A 278 -0.85 4.89 -41.88
C VAL A 278 -0.75 5.98 -42.94
N SER A 279 -1.39 7.12 -42.72
CA SER A 279 -1.48 8.24 -43.67
C SER A 279 -0.13 8.91 -43.98
N ARG A 280 0.92 8.62 -43.19
CA ARG A 280 2.31 9.03 -43.44
C ARG A 280 3.29 7.98 -42.90
N SER A 281 3.74 7.05 -43.74
CA SER A 281 4.94 6.26 -43.43
C SER A 281 6.19 7.07 -43.78
N LEU A 282 7.18 7.10 -42.88
CA LEU A 282 8.49 7.71 -43.15
C LEU A 282 9.33 6.85 -44.12
N TYR A 283 8.89 5.63 -44.37
CA TYR A 283 9.58 4.61 -45.16
C TYR A 283 8.72 4.28 -46.40
N THR A 284 9.36 4.24 -47.56
CA THR A 284 8.75 3.81 -48.82
C THR A 284 8.91 2.29 -48.97
N ASN A 285 7.86 1.60 -49.45
CA ASN A 285 7.85 0.17 -49.79
C ASN A 285 8.09 -0.82 -48.62
N VAL A 286 7.42 -0.63 -47.48
CA VAL A 286 7.45 -1.62 -46.38
C VAL A 286 6.37 -2.70 -46.61
N THR A 287 6.80 -3.94 -46.83
CA THR A 287 5.91 -5.10 -47.07
C THR A 287 5.51 -5.84 -45.79
N GLU A 288 6.38 -5.83 -44.79
CA GLU A 288 6.15 -6.48 -43.49
C GLU A 288 6.49 -5.53 -42.34
N CYS A 289 5.72 -5.63 -41.25
CA CYS A 289 6.04 -4.99 -39.98
C CYS A 289 6.03 -6.04 -38.87
N ARG A 290 6.75 -5.74 -37.79
CA ARG A 290 6.89 -6.64 -36.65
C ARG A 290 6.26 -6.01 -35.42
N TYR A 291 5.47 -6.80 -34.71
CA TYR A 291 4.79 -6.37 -33.49
C TYR A 291 4.95 -7.41 -32.40
N ARG A 292 4.78 -6.99 -31.16
CA ARG A 292 5.03 -7.81 -29.98
C ARG A 292 3.78 -8.62 -29.63
N ASP A 293 3.63 -9.78 -30.23
CA ASP A 293 2.63 -10.79 -29.88
C ASP A 293 3.11 -12.18 -30.33
N TYR A 294 2.49 -13.24 -29.83
CA TYR A 294 2.84 -14.63 -30.16
C TYR A 294 1.84 -15.21 -31.16
N ARG A 295 1.79 -14.65 -32.37
CA ARG A 295 0.87 -15.05 -33.45
C ARG A 295 1.57 -15.65 -34.66
N SER A 296 0.87 -16.54 -35.36
CA SER A 296 1.33 -17.10 -36.63
C SER A 296 1.25 -16.08 -37.76
N ALA A 297 2.19 -16.11 -38.70
CA ALA A 297 2.25 -15.20 -39.84
C ALA A 297 1.24 -15.51 -40.95
N ALA A 298 0.66 -16.72 -40.98
CA ALA A 298 -0.28 -17.13 -42.02
C ALA A 298 -1.71 -16.67 -41.72
N ASP A 299 -2.22 -17.01 -40.53
CA ASP A 299 -3.64 -16.81 -40.17
C ASP A 299 -3.85 -15.80 -39.03
N TYR A 300 -2.78 -15.16 -38.55
CA TYR A 300 -2.78 -14.25 -37.39
C TYR A 300 -3.39 -14.84 -36.10
N SER A 301 -3.59 -16.16 -36.05
CA SER A 301 -4.06 -16.90 -34.89
C SER A 301 -2.95 -17.08 -33.85
N PHE A 302 -3.34 -17.36 -32.60
CA PHE A 302 -2.37 -17.59 -31.53
C PHE A 302 -1.52 -18.82 -31.81
N SER A 303 -0.20 -18.65 -31.72
CA SER A 303 0.78 -19.73 -31.91
C SER A 303 0.79 -20.71 -30.73
N THR A 304 1.41 -21.88 -30.90
CA THR A 304 1.67 -22.81 -29.79
C THR A 304 2.54 -22.19 -28.70
N GLN A 305 3.46 -21.29 -29.08
CA GLN A 305 4.31 -20.55 -28.14
C GLN A 305 3.48 -19.71 -27.16
N PHE A 306 2.42 -19.05 -27.65
CA PHE A 306 1.49 -18.29 -26.82
C PHE A 306 0.91 -19.16 -25.69
N TRP A 307 0.43 -20.35 -26.03
CA TRP A 307 -0.19 -21.27 -25.08
C TRP A 307 0.80 -21.82 -24.06
N HIS A 308 2.03 -22.14 -24.47
CA HIS A 308 3.09 -22.53 -23.53
C HIS A 308 3.41 -21.40 -22.53
N ILE A 309 3.52 -20.17 -23.02
CA ILE A 309 3.75 -18.99 -22.18
C ILE A 309 2.58 -18.75 -21.24
N PHE A 310 1.35 -18.83 -21.74
CA PHE A 310 0.15 -18.65 -20.93
C PHE A 310 0.04 -19.71 -19.82
N ALA A 311 0.23 -20.99 -20.14
CA ALA A 311 0.20 -22.08 -19.17
C ALA A 311 1.28 -21.93 -18.09
N ALA A 312 2.50 -21.57 -18.49
CA ALA A 312 3.60 -21.35 -17.56
C ALA A 312 3.37 -20.12 -16.65
N ARG A 313 2.75 -19.04 -17.15
CA ARG A 313 2.36 -17.89 -16.32
C ARG A 313 1.37 -18.30 -15.23
N LEU A 314 0.35 -19.08 -15.57
CA LEU A 314 -0.63 -19.59 -14.61
C LEU A 314 0.02 -20.54 -13.59
N GLY A 315 0.86 -21.47 -14.06
CA GLY A 315 1.59 -22.40 -13.20
C GLY A 315 2.52 -21.67 -12.22
N PHE A 316 3.26 -20.67 -12.71
CA PHE A 316 4.12 -19.83 -11.87
C PHE A 316 3.31 -19.11 -10.79
N LEU A 317 2.16 -18.51 -11.14
CA LEU A 317 1.34 -17.77 -10.19
C LEU A 317 0.84 -18.68 -9.06
N ILE A 318 0.34 -19.86 -9.39
CA ILE A 318 -0.12 -20.84 -8.39
C ILE A 318 1.04 -21.22 -7.46
N VAL A 319 2.20 -21.57 -8.00
CA VAL A 319 3.37 -21.95 -7.19
C VAL A 319 3.83 -20.78 -6.32
N PHE A 320 3.94 -19.58 -6.88
CA PHE A 320 4.38 -18.39 -6.17
C PHE A 320 3.46 -18.05 -4.98
N GLU A 321 2.15 -18.06 -5.21
CA GLU A 321 1.16 -17.78 -4.15
C GLU A 321 1.23 -18.82 -3.03
N HIS A 322 1.24 -20.12 -3.35
CA HIS A 322 1.30 -21.18 -2.33
C HIS A 322 2.60 -21.12 -1.53
N VAL A 323 3.74 -20.90 -2.20
CA VAL A 323 5.03 -20.78 -1.53
C VAL A 323 5.06 -19.57 -0.59
N ALA A 324 4.56 -18.41 -1.03
CA ALA A 324 4.52 -17.22 -0.19
C ALA A 324 3.60 -17.41 1.03
N VAL A 325 2.44 -18.05 0.85
CA VAL A 325 1.53 -18.39 1.95
C VAL A 325 2.18 -19.38 2.92
N CYS A 326 2.87 -20.42 2.43
CA CYS A 326 3.63 -21.34 3.27
C CYS A 326 4.71 -20.60 4.09
N ILE A 327 5.45 -19.67 3.49
CA ILE A 327 6.45 -18.87 4.21
C ILE A 327 5.78 -18.01 5.30
N LYS A 328 4.63 -17.39 5.01
CA LYS A 328 3.86 -16.63 6.01
C LYS A 328 3.49 -17.52 7.20
N PHE A 329 3.01 -18.74 6.96
CA PHE A 329 2.66 -19.69 8.03
C PHE A 329 3.88 -20.12 8.84
N VAL A 330 5.01 -20.39 8.19
CA VAL A 330 6.27 -20.74 8.89
C VAL A 330 6.75 -19.58 9.76
N ALA A 331 6.69 -18.34 9.25
CA ALA A 331 7.07 -17.16 10.00
C ALA A 331 6.16 -16.94 11.23
N ALA A 332 4.85 -17.11 11.07
CA ALA A 332 3.88 -17.03 12.16
C ALA A 332 4.08 -18.14 13.21
N TRP A 333 4.55 -19.32 12.79
CA TRP A 333 4.90 -20.39 13.72
C TRP A 333 6.18 -20.11 14.50
N PHE A 334 7.16 -19.43 13.89
CA PHE A 334 8.44 -19.14 14.53
C PHE A 334 8.38 -17.95 15.51
N VAL A 335 7.55 -16.95 15.23
CA VAL A 335 7.43 -15.74 16.05
C VAL A 335 6.19 -15.82 16.93
N PRO A 336 6.32 -16.02 18.26
CA PRO A 336 5.18 -16.04 19.16
C PRO A 336 4.53 -14.64 19.25
N ASP A 337 3.20 -14.60 19.30
CA ASP A 337 2.43 -13.34 19.36
C ASP A 337 2.74 -12.49 20.60
N ILE A 338 3.10 -13.15 21.72
CA ILE A 338 3.46 -12.49 22.97
C ILE A 338 4.95 -12.74 23.23
N PRO A 339 5.77 -11.69 23.44
CA PRO A 339 7.15 -11.87 23.85
C PRO A 339 7.23 -12.61 25.19
N GLN A 340 8.05 -13.66 25.28
CA GLN A 340 8.23 -14.47 26.49
C GLN A 340 8.53 -13.65 27.74
N ARG A 341 9.24 -12.51 27.59
CA ARG A 341 9.53 -11.59 28.71
C ARG A 341 8.26 -11.00 29.33
N VAL A 342 7.28 -10.62 28.50
CA VAL A 342 6.01 -10.05 28.95
C VAL A 342 5.13 -11.15 29.56
N GLU A 343 5.12 -12.33 28.96
CA GLU A 343 4.41 -13.49 29.49
C GLU A 343 4.93 -13.88 30.87
N ASN A 344 6.26 -14.01 31.03
CA ASN A 344 6.88 -14.31 32.32
C ASN A 344 6.59 -13.22 33.36
N TYR A 345 6.67 -11.94 32.98
CA TYR A 345 6.31 -10.84 33.87
C TYR A 345 4.85 -10.92 34.34
N ASN A 346 3.91 -11.21 33.43
CA ASN A 346 2.50 -11.37 33.78
C ASN A 346 2.26 -12.58 34.69
N LEU A 347 2.96 -13.69 34.44
CA LEU A 347 2.91 -14.89 35.29
C LEU A 347 3.46 -14.60 36.69
N ASP A 348 4.58 -13.88 36.80
CA ASP A 348 5.16 -13.48 38.09
C ASP A 348 4.24 -12.53 38.86
N MET A 349 3.65 -11.54 38.20
CA MET A 349 2.64 -10.66 38.77
C MET A 349 1.43 -11.43 39.28
N LYS A 350 0.92 -12.39 38.49
CA LYS A 350 -0.22 -13.23 38.89
C LYS A 350 0.14 -14.14 40.07
N LYS A 351 1.35 -14.69 40.09
CA LYS A 351 1.87 -15.48 41.21
C LYS A 351 1.97 -14.65 42.49
N GLN A 352 2.50 -13.44 42.42
CA GLN A 352 2.58 -12.53 43.57
C GLN A 352 1.21 -12.21 44.14
N HIS A 353 0.25 -11.88 43.27
CA HIS A 353 -1.12 -11.59 43.69
C HIS A 353 -1.79 -12.78 44.40
N LEU A 354 -1.63 -13.98 43.86
CA LEU A 354 -2.15 -15.21 44.49
C LEU A 354 -1.49 -15.50 45.84
N LEU A 355 -0.19 -15.24 45.98
CA LEU A 355 0.52 -15.40 47.26
C LEU A 355 0.01 -14.41 48.31
N GLU A 356 -0.30 -13.17 47.92
CA GLU A 356 -0.91 -12.17 48.81
C GLU A 356 -2.31 -12.60 49.27
N GLU A 357 -3.16 -13.08 48.35
CA GLU A 357 -4.49 -13.59 48.69
C GLU A 357 -4.42 -14.80 49.64
N LEU A 358 -3.48 -15.72 49.42
CA LEU A 358 -3.28 -16.88 50.29
C LEU A 358 -2.80 -16.47 51.68
N ARG A 359 -1.87 -15.51 51.78
CA ARG A 359 -1.45 -14.95 53.08
C ARG A 359 -2.62 -14.31 53.80
N TYR A 360 -3.41 -13.50 53.10
CA TYR A 360 -4.59 -12.87 53.68
C TYR A 360 -5.61 -13.90 54.21
N LYS A 361 -5.89 -14.95 53.43
CA LYS A 361 -6.77 -16.05 53.85
C LYS A 361 -6.21 -16.86 55.02
N ALA A 362 -4.89 -17.09 55.06
CA ALA A 362 -4.25 -17.75 56.19
C ALA A 362 -4.38 -16.92 57.48
N HIS A 363 -4.19 -15.59 57.39
CA HIS A 363 -4.38 -14.70 58.54
C HIS A 363 -5.83 -14.67 59.04
N THR A 364 -6.84 -14.68 58.15
CA THR A 364 -8.24 -14.71 58.56
C THR A 364 -8.70 -16.06 59.13
N CYS A 365 -8.16 -17.18 58.64
CA CYS A 365 -8.43 -18.52 59.23
C CYS A 365 -7.88 -18.66 60.65
N VAL A 366 -6.70 -18.13 60.95
CA VAL A 366 -6.10 -18.19 62.30
C VAL A 366 -6.90 -17.37 63.32
N THR A 367 -7.56 -16.29 62.90
CA THR A 367 -8.41 -15.48 63.78
C THR A 367 -9.79 -16.09 64.08
N TYR A 368 -10.21 -17.11 63.33
CA TYR A 368 -11.55 -17.72 63.43
C TYR A 368 -11.54 -19.18 63.94
N THR A 369 -10.46 -19.67 64.54
CA THR A 369 -10.50 -20.92 65.30
C THR A 369 -11.12 -20.66 66.68
N PRO A 370 -12.35 -21.14 66.99
CA PRO A 370 -12.89 -21.02 68.34
C PRO A 370 -12.14 -21.99 69.25
N ASN A 371 -11.64 -21.50 70.39
CA ASN A 371 -11.15 -22.33 71.47
C ASN A 371 -12.26 -23.27 71.95
N MET A 372 -12.35 -24.50 71.42
CA MET A 372 -13.12 -25.59 72.02
C MET A 372 -12.28 -26.21 73.14
N SER A 373 -12.30 -25.59 74.31
CA SER A 373 -11.90 -26.23 75.56
C SER A 373 -13.07 -27.08 76.09
N TYR A 374 -13.00 -28.39 75.92
CA TYR A 374 -13.87 -29.33 76.63
C TYR A 374 -13.49 -29.38 78.11
N SER A 375 -14.34 -28.85 78.99
CA SER A 375 -14.27 -29.03 80.44
C SER A 375 -14.95 -30.35 80.85
N SER A 376 -14.17 -31.27 81.41
CA SER A 376 -14.64 -32.53 82.04
C SER A 376 -15.41 -32.23 83.34
N PRO A 377 -16.53 -32.93 83.64
CA PRO A 377 -17.30 -32.69 84.86
C PRO A 377 -16.76 -33.55 86.01
N HIS A 378 -16.38 -32.90 87.11
CA HIS A 378 -16.28 -33.51 88.43
C HIS A 378 -16.89 -32.60 89.48
#